data_AF-A0A416VAQ3-F1
#
_entry.id   AF-A0A416VAQ3-F1
#
_cell.length_a   1.000
_cell.length_b   1.000
_cell.length_c   1.000
_cell.angle_alpha   90.00
_cell.angle_beta   90.00
_cell.angle_gamma   90.00
#
_symmetry.space_group_name_H-M   'P 1'
#
loop_
_entity.id
_entity.type
_entity.pdbx_description
1 polymer ?
#
loop_
_entity_poly.entity_id
_entity_poly.type
_entity_poly.pdbx_seq_one_letter_code
_entity_poly.pdbx_strand_id
1 'polypeptide(L)'
;MFCDYGGGVIMFEKLIDYIFSLHGVKFQDATQKIFEYVNGMADDEFIGIVREIGIIPECIEYSSTEEKLYSKSSDIVLARCFKMLGLNSKALGERGNSADVLAESISGYNYSLVADAKCFRLSRTAKNQKDFKISNLSDWRGSENEYAVLVAPYFQYPKKESQIYSKALMDNVCLLSWEHIYIMLKYNVKEDTSFTLESIWDASKMIYRNDSKSLGDAKNSLMPKMDAYIAKKIGIDTNEMNIEINKCKEEILKRGKLGTQYWNDYIDKINQYDRETAIIELIKIGKLNEKRNAIEKYVKSLIK
;
A
#
# COMPACT_ATOMS: atom_id res chain seq x y z
N MET A 1 -0.75 -19.25 -15.55
CA MET A 1 0.66 -18.88 -15.72
C MET A 1 1.14 -18.62 -14.31
N PHE A 2 1.95 -19.52 -13.74
CA PHE A 2 2.49 -19.34 -12.39
C PHE A 2 3.49 -18.19 -12.43
N CYS A 3 3.44 -17.29 -11.44
CA CYS A 3 4.42 -16.22 -11.33
C CYS A 3 5.67 -16.79 -10.66
N ASP A 4 6.46 -17.58 -11.38
CA ASP A 4 7.75 -18.07 -10.89
C ASP A 4 8.76 -16.92 -10.91
N TYR A 5 9.11 -16.43 -9.72
CA TYR A 5 9.90 -15.22 -9.51
C TYR A 5 11.35 -15.51 -9.07
N GLY A 6 11.81 -16.76 -9.16
CA GLY A 6 13.24 -17.10 -9.13
C GLY A 6 14.01 -16.63 -7.88
N GLY A 7 14.10 -17.51 -6.88
CA GLY A 7 15.26 -17.63 -6.00
C GLY A 7 15.67 -16.37 -5.21
N GLY A 8 14.73 -15.76 -4.48
CA GLY A 8 15.05 -14.70 -3.53
C GLY A 8 13.93 -14.27 -2.58
N VAL A 9 12.66 -14.51 -2.94
CA VAL A 9 11.50 -14.00 -2.18
C VAL A 9 10.38 -15.03 -2.05
N ILE A 10 10.72 -16.19 -1.48
CA ILE A 10 9.81 -17.35 -1.39
C ILE A 10 8.47 -17.00 -0.71
N MET A 11 8.46 -16.13 0.30
CA MET A 11 7.24 -15.88 1.10
C MET A 11 6.27 -14.89 0.46
N PHE A 12 6.77 -13.85 -0.20
CA PHE A 12 5.90 -12.95 -0.96
C PHE A 12 5.30 -13.68 -2.17
N GLU A 13 6.10 -14.48 -2.88
CA GLU A 13 5.65 -15.33 -3.98
C GLU A 13 4.53 -16.28 -3.53
N LYS A 14 4.71 -16.96 -2.39
CA LYS A 14 3.66 -17.79 -1.80
C LYS A 14 2.38 -17.03 -1.51
N LEU A 15 2.45 -15.76 -1.05
CA LEU A 15 1.26 -14.94 -0.87
C LEU A 15 0.57 -14.66 -2.21
N ILE A 16 1.34 -14.36 -3.27
CA ILE A 16 0.79 -14.14 -4.61
C ILE A 16 0.12 -15.41 -5.14
N ASP A 17 0.80 -16.56 -5.05
CA ASP A 17 0.25 -17.85 -5.45
C ASP A 17 -1.01 -18.21 -4.65
N TYR A 18 -1.01 -17.90 -3.36
CA TYR A 18 -2.19 -18.10 -2.51
C TYR A 18 -3.36 -17.23 -2.98
N ILE A 19 -3.14 -15.95 -3.30
CA ILE A 19 -4.18 -15.07 -3.87
C ILE A 19 -4.73 -15.65 -5.17
N PHE A 20 -3.87 -16.13 -6.08
CA PHE A 20 -4.32 -16.78 -7.32
C PHE A 20 -5.09 -18.08 -7.07
N SER A 21 -4.72 -18.85 -6.05
CA SER A 21 -5.42 -20.09 -5.68
C SER A 21 -6.86 -19.84 -5.20
N LEU A 22 -7.19 -18.61 -4.82
CA LEU A 22 -8.53 -18.19 -4.39
C LEU A 22 -9.42 -17.72 -5.56
N HIS A 23 -8.99 -17.91 -6.81
CA HIS A 23 -9.82 -17.62 -7.97
C HIS A 23 -11.19 -18.33 -7.88
N GLY A 24 -12.27 -17.59 -8.15
CA GLY A 24 -13.64 -18.10 -8.07
C GLY A 24 -14.22 -18.24 -6.65
N VAL A 25 -13.41 -18.06 -5.60
CA VAL A 25 -13.91 -18.00 -4.21
C VAL A 25 -14.64 -16.67 -3.99
N LYS A 26 -15.74 -16.70 -3.22
CA LYS A 26 -16.45 -15.46 -2.86
C LYS A 26 -15.50 -14.51 -2.14
N PHE A 27 -15.60 -13.22 -2.48
CA PHE A 27 -14.64 -12.21 -2.03
C PHE A 27 -14.47 -12.15 -0.50
N GLN A 28 -15.56 -12.28 0.26
CA GLN A 28 -15.53 -12.28 1.73
C GLN A 28 -14.79 -13.51 2.28
N ASP A 29 -15.11 -14.71 1.76
CA ASP A 29 -14.46 -15.96 2.18
C ASP A 29 -12.96 -15.96 1.80
N ALA A 30 -12.62 -15.46 0.62
CA ALA A 30 -11.24 -15.29 0.18
C ALA A 30 -10.48 -14.30 1.09
N THR A 31 -11.13 -13.20 1.49
CA THR A 31 -10.56 -12.22 2.42
C THR A 31 -10.28 -12.85 3.79
N GLN A 32 -11.22 -13.65 4.32
CA GLN A 32 -11.03 -14.36 5.59
C GLN A 32 -9.88 -15.37 5.51
N LYS A 33 -9.78 -16.12 4.42
CA LYS A 33 -8.66 -17.04 4.17
C LYS A 33 -7.31 -16.33 4.13
N ILE A 34 -7.24 -15.18 3.44
CA ILE A 34 -6.03 -14.34 3.42
C ILE A 34 -5.72 -13.80 4.82
N PHE A 35 -6.74 -13.39 5.57
CA PHE A 35 -6.56 -12.94 6.95
C PHE A 35 -5.94 -14.02 7.83
N GLU A 36 -6.45 -15.25 7.78
CA GLU A 36 -5.91 -16.39 8.52
C GLU A 36 -4.49 -16.73 8.06
N TYR A 37 -4.26 -16.78 6.75
CA TYR A 37 -2.94 -17.03 6.17
C TYR A 37 -1.92 -15.99 6.63
N VAL A 38 -2.24 -14.70 6.50
CA VAL A 38 -1.35 -13.60 6.90
C VAL A 38 -1.14 -13.55 8.40
N ASN A 39 -2.14 -13.80 9.25
CA ASN A 39 -1.93 -13.77 10.71
C ASN A 39 -1.28 -15.06 11.26
N GLY A 40 -1.28 -16.15 10.49
CA GLY A 40 -0.65 -17.41 10.88
C GLY A 40 0.85 -17.53 10.58
N MET A 41 1.44 -16.60 9.82
CA MET A 41 2.87 -16.64 9.48
C MET A 41 3.76 -16.30 10.68
N ALA A 42 4.98 -16.83 10.69
CA ALA A 42 6.01 -16.37 11.61
C ALA A 42 6.37 -14.88 11.35
N ASP A 43 6.83 -14.19 12.39
CA ASP A 43 7.07 -12.73 12.31
C ASP A 43 8.17 -12.36 11.32
N ASP A 44 9.24 -13.15 11.23
CA ASP A 44 10.35 -12.96 10.28
C ASP A 44 9.89 -13.14 8.83
N GLU A 45 9.09 -14.17 8.56
CA GLU A 45 8.47 -14.41 7.26
C GLU A 45 7.53 -13.27 6.86
N PHE A 46 6.71 -12.81 7.81
CA PHE A 46 5.78 -11.71 7.62
C PHE A 46 6.49 -10.39 7.32
N ILE A 47 7.55 -10.05 8.06
CA ILE A 47 8.33 -8.83 7.83
C ILE A 47 8.91 -8.81 6.41
N GLY A 48 9.28 -9.97 5.86
CA GLY A 48 9.65 -10.12 4.46
C GLY A 48 8.56 -9.68 3.48
N ILE A 49 7.29 -9.95 3.78
CA ILE A 49 6.14 -9.53 2.96
C ILE A 49 5.93 -8.01 3.04
N VAL A 50 6.07 -7.41 4.23
CA VAL A 50 5.88 -5.95 4.43
C VAL A 50 6.76 -5.14 3.50
N ARG A 51 7.99 -5.63 3.26
CA ARG A 51 8.96 -4.97 2.36
C ARG A 51 8.50 -4.94 0.89
N GLU A 52 7.59 -5.81 0.48
CA GLU A 52 7.21 -5.99 -0.93
C GLU A 52 5.74 -5.69 -1.23
N ILE A 53 4.85 -5.76 -0.23
CA ILE A 53 3.40 -5.64 -0.41
C ILE A 53 2.97 -4.32 -1.08
N GLY A 54 3.77 -3.25 -0.97
CA GLY A 54 3.52 -1.99 -1.66
C GLY A 54 3.59 -2.06 -3.19
N ILE A 55 4.14 -3.15 -3.76
CA ILE A 55 4.40 -3.30 -5.19
C ILE A 55 3.50 -4.39 -5.77
N ILE A 56 2.41 -3.97 -6.40
CA ILE A 56 1.51 -4.91 -7.08
C ILE A 56 2.31 -5.66 -8.17
N PRO A 57 2.31 -7.00 -8.19
CA PRO A 57 2.93 -7.79 -9.25
C PRO A 57 2.37 -7.45 -10.64
N GLU A 58 3.24 -7.37 -11.64
CA GLU A 58 2.83 -7.14 -13.04
C GLU A 58 1.97 -8.30 -13.59
N CYS A 59 2.10 -9.50 -13.02
CA CYS A 59 1.30 -10.67 -13.39
C CYS A 59 -0.15 -10.62 -12.90
N ILE A 60 -0.50 -9.72 -11.98
CA ILE A 60 -1.88 -9.50 -11.56
C ILE A 60 -2.54 -8.54 -12.57
N GLU A 61 -3.59 -9.01 -13.25
CA GLU A 61 -4.31 -8.22 -14.26
C GLU A 61 -4.99 -6.98 -13.65
N TYR A 62 -4.99 -5.87 -14.41
CA TYR A 62 -5.68 -4.64 -14.01
C TYR A 62 -7.20 -4.81 -13.89
N SER A 63 -7.73 -4.28 -12.79
CA SER A 63 -9.15 -4.33 -12.38
C SER A 63 -9.71 -5.74 -12.20
N SER A 64 -8.85 -6.73 -12.02
CA SER A 64 -9.22 -8.13 -11.77
C SER A 64 -9.72 -8.36 -10.34
N THR A 65 -10.25 -9.55 -10.06
CA THR A 65 -10.61 -9.96 -8.70
C THR A 65 -9.36 -10.15 -7.84
N GLU A 66 -8.28 -10.64 -8.46
CA GLU A 66 -6.97 -10.86 -7.87
C GLU A 66 -6.34 -9.53 -7.43
N GLU A 67 -6.46 -8.46 -8.24
CA GLU A 67 -6.01 -7.13 -7.82
C GLU A 67 -6.80 -6.60 -6.62
N LYS A 68 -8.12 -6.85 -6.59
CA LYS A 68 -8.97 -6.47 -5.47
C LYS A 68 -8.62 -7.25 -4.19
N LEU A 69 -8.27 -8.53 -4.33
CA LEU A 69 -7.80 -9.36 -3.21
C LEU A 69 -6.40 -8.95 -2.76
N TYR A 70 -5.51 -8.61 -3.69
CA TYR A 70 -4.19 -8.07 -3.39
C TYR A 70 -4.28 -6.77 -2.61
N SER A 71 -5.11 -5.82 -3.07
CA SER A 71 -5.39 -4.59 -2.33
C SER A 71 -5.89 -4.92 -0.93
N LYS A 72 -6.83 -5.85 -0.79
CA LYS A 72 -7.34 -6.23 0.54
C LYS A 72 -6.29 -6.91 1.42
N SER A 73 -5.37 -7.67 0.80
CA SER A 73 -4.23 -8.27 1.48
C SER A 73 -3.33 -7.19 2.06
N SER A 74 -3.13 -6.07 1.37
CA SER A 74 -2.34 -4.96 1.90
C SER A 74 -2.98 -4.32 3.14
N ASP A 75 -4.31 -4.19 3.21
CA ASP A 75 -5.01 -3.72 4.41
C ASP A 75 -4.77 -4.67 5.60
N ILE A 76 -4.87 -5.98 5.36
CA ILE A 76 -4.66 -7.03 6.37
C ILE A 76 -3.21 -7.01 6.86
N VAL A 77 -2.25 -6.90 5.94
CA VAL A 77 -0.82 -6.78 6.26
C VAL A 77 -0.59 -5.54 7.10
N LEU A 78 -1.13 -4.37 6.72
CA LEU A 78 -0.98 -3.14 7.50
C LEU A 78 -1.58 -3.28 8.91
N ALA A 79 -2.77 -3.88 9.04
CA ALA A 79 -3.36 -4.15 10.34
C ALA A 79 -2.48 -5.06 11.21
N ARG A 80 -1.86 -6.10 10.63
CA ARG A 80 -0.88 -6.94 11.35
C ARG A 80 0.37 -6.14 11.72
N CYS A 81 0.87 -5.24 10.87
CA CYS A 81 1.98 -4.35 11.21
C CYS A 81 1.67 -3.51 12.45
N PHE A 82 0.49 -2.89 12.53
CA PHE A 82 0.10 -2.12 13.72
C PHE A 82 0.02 -2.98 14.98
N LYS A 83 -0.43 -4.23 14.88
CA LYS A 83 -0.36 -5.18 16.01
C LYS A 83 1.06 -5.45 16.48
N MET A 84 1.99 -5.66 15.54
CA MET A 84 3.40 -5.87 15.87
C MET A 84 4.04 -4.61 16.47
N LEU A 85 3.60 -3.43 16.03
CA LEU A 85 3.97 -2.14 16.62
C LEU A 85 3.31 -1.87 17.98
N GLY A 86 2.53 -2.78 18.55
CA GLY A 86 1.97 -2.67 19.90
C GLY A 86 0.56 -2.06 20.01
N LEU A 87 -0.16 -1.93 18.89
CA LEU A 87 -1.54 -1.41 18.87
C LEU A 87 -2.55 -2.57 18.75
N ASN A 88 -3.79 -2.37 19.18
CA ASN A 88 -4.88 -3.22 18.69
C ASN A 88 -5.28 -2.71 17.30
N SER A 89 -5.46 -3.61 16.32
CA SER A 89 -5.76 -3.19 14.95
C SER A 89 -6.56 -4.22 14.15
N LYS A 90 -7.37 -3.74 13.20
CA LYS A 90 -8.14 -4.57 12.26
C LYS A 90 -8.27 -3.90 10.91
N ALA A 91 -8.28 -4.72 9.85
CA ALA A 91 -8.70 -4.28 8.53
C ALA A 91 -10.24 -4.19 8.49
N LEU A 92 -10.77 -3.11 7.94
CA LEU A 92 -12.21 -2.84 7.86
C LEU A 92 -12.82 -3.52 6.63
N GLY A 93 -14.01 -4.13 6.76
CA GLY A 93 -14.65 -4.87 5.66
C GLY A 93 -15.35 -3.98 4.63
N GLU A 94 -15.59 -2.71 4.97
CA GLU A 94 -16.35 -1.77 4.16
C GLU A 94 -15.56 -1.32 2.91
N ARG A 95 -16.26 -1.08 1.81
CA ARG A 95 -15.69 -0.59 0.55
C ARG A 95 -16.38 0.71 0.16
N GLY A 96 -15.61 1.80 0.18
CA GLY A 96 -16.05 3.13 -0.23
C GLY A 96 -16.51 3.98 0.96
N ASN A 97 -16.03 5.22 1.02
CA ASN A 97 -16.27 6.19 2.09
C ASN A 97 -15.81 5.76 3.50
N SER A 98 -14.84 4.86 3.58
CA SER A 98 -14.20 4.42 4.83
C SER A 98 -12.70 4.27 4.62
N ALA A 99 -11.94 4.33 5.71
CA ALA A 99 -10.53 3.91 5.71
C ALA A 99 -10.40 2.37 5.61
N ASP A 100 -9.18 1.90 5.37
CA ASP A 100 -8.90 0.47 5.20
C ASP A 100 -8.65 -0.25 6.54
N VAL A 101 -8.08 0.48 7.51
CA VAL A 101 -7.61 -0.07 8.78
C VAL A 101 -7.98 0.88 9.93
N LEU A 102 -8.34 0.29 11.07
CA LEU A 102 -8.47 0.97 12.36
C LEU A 102 -7.39 0.43 13.29
N ALA A 103 -6.75 1.30 14.07
CA ALA A 103 -5.85 0.92 15.16
C ALA A 103 -6.02 1.80 16.39
N GLU A 104 -5.78 1.25 17.57
CA GLU A 104 -5.90 1.92 18.86
C GLU A 104 -4.74 1.54 19.78
N SER A 105 -4.28 2.50 20.58
CA SER A 105 -3.31 2.22 21.64
C SER A 105 -3.95 1.34 22.71
N ILE A 106 -3.24 0.29 23.11
CA ILE A 106 -3.59 -0.57 24.25
C ILE A 106 -2.65 -0.38 25.45
N SER A 107 -1.73 0.58 25.35
CA SER A 107 -0.66 0.84 26.32
C SER A 107 -0.96 2.03 27.25
N GLY A 108 -2.20 2.52 27.26
CA GLY A 108 -2.67 3.59 28.14
C GLY A 108 -2.50 5.02 27.61
N TYR A 109 -2.14 5.19 26.33
CA TYR A 109 -1.99 6.51 25.70
C TYR A 109 -3.28 7.10 25.13
N ASN A 110 -4.40 6.35 25.17
CA ASN A 110 -5.74 6.82 24.80
C ASN A 110 -5.82 7.55 23.46
N TYR A 111 -5.21 6.97 22.42
CA TYR A 111 -5.38 7.45 21.05
C TYR A 111 -5.77 6.31 20.12
N SER A 112 -6.35 6.68 18.99
CA SER A 112 -6.74 5.82 17.88
C SER A 112 -6.39 6.48 16.55
N LEU A 113 -6.35 5.66 15.51
CA LEU A 113 -6.04 6.10 14.17
C LEU A 113 -6.78 5.29 13.11
N VAL A 114 -7.10 5.96 12.01
CA VAL A 114 -7.45 5.29 10.77
C VAL A 114 -6.26 5.26 9.84
N ALA A 115 -6.17 4.22 9.02
CA ALA A 115 -5.12 4.13 8.01
C ALA A 115 -5.63 3.61 6.66
N ASP A 116 -4.93 4.00 5.61
CA ASP A 116 -5.17 3.55 4.23
C ASP A 116 -3.87 2.99 3.65
N ALA A 117 -4.00 1.82 3.02
CA ALA A 117 -2.91 1.07 2.43
C ALA A 117 -2.88 1.31 0.91
N LYS A 118 -1.79 1.90 0.41
CA LYS A 118 -1.60 2.13 -1.02
C LYS A 118 -0.55 1.19 -1.59
N CYS A 119 -0.88 0.63 -2.75
CA CYS A 119 0.02 -0.18 -3.54
C CYS A 119 0.06 0.33 -4.99
N PHE A 120 1.22 0.24 -5.64
CA PHE A 120 1.37 0.60 -7.06
C PHE A 120 2.20 -0.45 -7.79
N ARG A 121 1.85 -0.73 -9.04
CA ARG A 121 2.76 -1.42 -9.97
C ARG A 121 3.97 -0.54 -10.24
N LEU A 122 5.12 -1.14 -10.55
CA LEU A 122 6.29 -0.38 -11.00
C LEU A 122 6.04 0.24 -12.36
N SER A 123 5.22 -0.40 -13.20
CA SER A 123 4.76 0.13 -14.49
C SER A 123 3.78 1.32 -14.38
N ARG A 124 3.33 1.70 -13.18
CA ARG A 124 2.45 2.86 -13.00
C ARG A 124 3.18 4.14 -13.41
N THR A 125 2.68 4.81 -14.43
CA THR A 125 3.30 6.04 -14.99
C THR A 125 2.94 7.29 -14.19
N ALA A 126 1.65 7.64 -14.13
CA ALA A 126 1.16 8.81 -13.40
C ALA A 126 0.69 8.46 -11.98
N LYS A 127 1.18 9.21 -10.99
CA LYS A 127 0.67 9.19 -9.60
C LYS A 127 -0.02 10.52 -9.35
N ASN A 128 -1.32 10.55 -9.58
CA ASN A 128 -2.08 11.79 -9.45
C ASN A 128 -2.33 12.07 -7.98
N GLN A 129 -2.43 13.35 -7.62
CA GLN A 129 -2.72 13.76 -6.24
C GLN A 129 -4.02 13.14 -5.71
N LYS A 130 -5.03 12.97 -6.58
CA LYS A 130 -6.31 12.32 -6.26
C LYS A 130 -6.17 10.83 -5.89
N ASP A 131 -5.11 10.17 -6.35
CA ASP A 131 -4.90 8.73 -6.10
C ASP A 131 -4.48 8.48 -4.64
N PHE A 132 -3.88 9.48 -3.97
CA PHE A 132 -3.49 9.42 -2.56
C PHE A 132 -4.63 9.75 -1.57
N LYS A 133 -5.69 10.42 -2.03
CA LYS A 133 -6.92 10.69 -1.26
C LYS A 133 -6.71 11.31 0.13
N ILE A 134 -5.70 12.18 0.29
CA ILE A 134 -5.31 12.77 1.58
C ILE A 134 -6.50 13.37 2.35
N SER A 135 -7.27 14.26 1.73
CA SER A 135 -8.39 14.92 2.41
C SER A 135 -9.53 13.93 2.72
N ASN A 136 -9.81 12.96 1.85
CA ASN A 136 -10.79 11.92 2.16
C ASN A 136 -10.37 11.08 3.35
N LEU A 137 -9.09 10.71 3.45
CA LEU A 137 -8.58 9.96 4.59
C LEU A 137 -8.67 10.77 5.89
N SER A 138 -8.40 12.08 5.81
CA SER A 138 -8.65 13.00 6.92
C SER A 138 -10.11 12.97 7.37
N ASP A 139 -11.04 13.05 6.42
CA ASP A 139 -12.49 13.04 6.69
C ASP A 139 -12.94 11.69 7.28
N TRP A 140 -12.39 10.58 6.79
CA TRP A 140 -12.74 9.22 7.26
C TRP A 140 -12.28 8.93 8.68
N ARG A 141 -11.33 9.68 9.23
CA ARG A 141 -11.00 9.58 10.67
C ARG A 141 -12.20 10.02 11.54
N GLY A 142 -13.02 10.94 11.01
CA GLY A 142 -14.12 11.57 11.72
C GLY A 142 -13.67 12.36 12.95
N SER A 143 -14.62 12.58 13.88
CA SER A 143 -14.32 13.07 15.23
C SER A 143 -13.97 11.95 16.20
N GLU A 144 -13.96 10.70 15.74
CA GLU A 144 -13.80 9.50 16.56
C GLU A 144 -12.35 9.07 16.70
N ASN A 145 -11.48 9.44 15.76
CA ASN A 145 -10.08 9.04 15.74
C ASN A 145 -9.16 10.25 15.73
N GLU A 146 -8.07 10.20 16.50
CA GLU A 146 -7.13 11.29 16.64
C GLU A 146 -6.27 11.46 15.39
N TYR A 147 -5.86 10.34 14.77
CA TYR A 147 -4.89 10.36 13.66
C TYR A 147 -5.40 9.70 12.39
N ALA A 148 -4.82 10.13 11.28
CA ALA A 148 -5.02 9.57 9.95
C ALA A 148 -3.65 9.25 9.35
N VAL A 149 -3.44 8.00 8.93
CA VAL A 149 -2.13 7.52 8.46
C VAL A 149 -2.25 6.93 7.06
N LEU A 150 -1.56 7.53 6.10
CA LEU A 150 -1.42 6.94 4.77
C LEU A 150 -0.12 6.14 4.71
N VAL A 151 -0.19 4.88 4.28
CA VAL A 151 1.00 4.05 4.03
C VAL A 151 1.09 3.74 2.53
N ALA A 152 2.09 4.30 1.85
CA ALA A 152 2.31 4.09 0.41
C ALA A 152 3.77 3.72 0.10
N PRO A 153 4.11 3.20 -1.09
CA PRO A 153 5.50 2.86 -1.40
C PRO A 153 6.36 4.13 -1.43
N TYR A 154 7.48 4.14 -0.68
CA TYR A 154 8.31 5.33 -0.44
C TYR A 154 8.69 6.03 -1.75
N PHE A 155 9.20 5.26 -2.70
CA PHE A 155 9.71 5.77 -3.98
C PHE A 155 8.61 6.15 -4.99
N GLN A 156 7.33 5.97 -4.63
CA GLN A 156 6.17 6.38 -5.43
C GLN A 156 5.58 7.71 -4.98
N TYR A 157 6.02 8.25 -3.84
CA TYR A 157 5.73 9.63 -3.47
C TYR A 157 6.41 10.63 -4.43
N PRO A 158 5.81 11.80 -4.71
CA PRO A 158 6.41 12.82 -5.56
C PRO A 158 7.77 13.32 -5.02
N LYS A 159 8.84 13.18 -5.80
CA LYS A 159 10.22 13.34 -5.29
C LYS A 159 10.57 14.74 -4.76
N LYS A 160 10.05 15.79 -5.38
CA LYS A 160 10.44 17.18 -5.08
C LYS A 160 9.33 17.95 -4.39
N GLU A 161 8.18 18.06 -5.06
CA GLU A 161 7.06 18.84 -4.58
C GLU A 161 5.72 18.24 -5.02
N SER A 162 4.66 18.49 -4.25
CA SER A 162 3.28 18.11 -4.56
C SER A 162 2.29 18.73 -3.59
N GLN A 163 1.05 18.95 -4.04
CA GLN A 163 -0.04 19.38 -3.17
C GLN A 163 -0.41 18.34 -2.10
N ILE A 164 -0.07 17.06 -2.30
CA ILE A 164 -0.35 16.04 -1.27
C ILE A 164 0.39 16.35 0.03
N TYR A 165 1.60 16.94 -0.06
CA TYR A 165 2.41 17.27 1.09
C TYR A 165 1.81 18.44 1.87
N SER A 166 1.43 19.52 1.17
CA SER A 166 0.79 20.66 1.83
C SER A 166 -0.54 20.26 2.47
N LYS A 167 -1.32 19.41 1.79
CA LYS A 167 -2.58 18.88 2.35
C LYS A 167 -2.33 17.99 3.57
N ALA A 168 -1.35 17.09 3.51
CA ALA A 168 -1.02 16.22 4.63
C ALA A 168 -0.59 17.00 5.88
N LEU A 169 0.18 18.08 5.69
CA LEU A 169 0.54 18.98 6.78
C LEU A 169 -0.66 19.72 7.37
N MET A 170 -1.52 20.31 6.51
CA MET A 170 -2.69 21.09 6.94
C MET A 170 -3.76 20.22 7.60
N ASP A 171 -4.04 19.07 7.01
CA ASP A 171 -5.09 18.15 7.45
C ASP A 171 -4.56 17.20 8.55
N ASN A 172 -3.30 17.31 8.99
CA ASN A 172 -2.65 16.35 9.90
C ASN A 172 -2.87 14.88 9.50
N VAL A 173 -2.50 14.55 8.27
CA VAL A 173 -2.44 13.18 7.78
C VAL A 173 -0.98 12.75 7.76
N CYS A 174 -0.62 11.73 8.53
CA CYS A 174 0.74 11.20 8.56
C CYS A 174 1.03 10.45 7.25
N LEU A 175 2.13 10.81 6.58
CA LEU A 175 2.59 10.12 5.38
C LEU A 175 3.71 9.16 5.75
N LEU A 176 3.38 7.88 5.85
CA LEU A 176 4.34 6.81 6.04
C LEU A 176 4.51 6.00 4.76
N SER A 177 5.52 5.14 4.77
CA SER A 177 5.75 4.19 3.70
C SER A 177 5.83 2.76 4.20
N TRP A 178 5.64 1.81 3.29
CA TRP A 178 5.89 0.39 3.59
C TRP A 178 7.32 0.16 4.06
N GLU A 179 8.27 0.92 3.51
CA GLU A 179 9.68 0.91 3.92
C GLU A 179 9.85 1.45 5.35
N HIS A 180 9.14 2.52 5.73
CA HIS A 180 9.14 3.01 7.12
C HIS A 180 8.57 1.97 8.09
N ILE A 181 7.44 1.34 7.74
CA ILE A 181 6.83 0.29 8.55
C ILE A 181 7.80 -0.90 8.69
N TYR A 182 8.38 -1.36 7.59
CA TYR A 182 9.37 -2.43 7.58
C TYR A 182 10.58 -2.11 8.47
N ILE A 183 11.13 -0.89 8.39
CA ILE A 183 12.26 -0.46 9.22
C ILE A 183 11.86 -0.47 10.69
N MET A 184 10.72 0.11 11.07
CA MET A 184 10.26 0.08 12.47
C MET A 184 10.13 -1.35 13.00
N LEU A 185 9.53 -2.26 12.22
CA LEU A 185 9.43 -3.67 12.61
C LEU A 185 10.80 -4.35 12.72
N LYS A 186 11.71 -4.09 11.78
CA LYS A 186 13.08 -4.64 11.79
C LYS A 186 13.86 -4.22 13.04
N TYR A 187 13.66 -3.00 13.53
CA TYR A 187 14.27 -2.50 14.77
C TYR A 187 13.47 -2.87 16.02
N ASN A 188 12.52 -3.81 15.92
CA ASN A 188 11.67 -4.29 17.01
C ASN A 188 10.93 -3.16 17.75
N VAL A 189 10.55 -2.13 17.01
CA VAL A 189 9.77 -1.01 17.56
C VAL A 189 8.41 -1.54 17.98
N LYS A 190 8.04 -1.29 19.22
CA LYS A 190 6.76 -1.68 19.78
C LYS A 190 6.34 -0.69 20.85
N GLU A 191 5.12 -0.18 20.72
CA GLU A 191 4.49 0.62 21.76
C GLU A 191 4.26 -0.24 23.01
N ASP A 192 4.64 0.30 24.16
CA ASP A 192 4.37 -0.26 25.48
C ASP A 192 4.13 0.88 26.47
N THR A 193 3.93 0.59 27.75
CA THR A 193 3.62 1.61 28.77
C THR A 193 4.71 2.68 28.98
N SER A 194 5.93 2.43 28.50
CA SER A 194 7.09 3.33 28.62
C SER A 194 7.48 4.02 27.31
N PHE A 195 6.98 3.53 26.18
CA PHE A 195 7.30 4.04 24.85
C PHE A 195 6.04 4.17 24.00
N THR A 196 5.60 5.41 23.73
CA THR A 196 4.46 5.72 22.85
C THR A 196 4.89 5.88 21.39
N LEU A 197 4.04 5.52 20.43
CA LEU A 197 4.21 5.84 19.00
C LEU A 197 3.43 7.08 18.54
N GLU A 198 2.63 7.69 19.42
CA GLU A 198 1.74 8.82 19.14
C GLU A 198 2.42 9.96 18.35
N SER A 199 3.67 10.29 18.71
CA SER A 199 4.44 11.34 18.04
C SER A 199 4.70 11.06 16.56
N ILE A 200 4.77 9.79 16.13
CA ILE A 200 4.89 9.43 14.71
C ILE A 200 3.59 9.76 13.98
N TRP A 201 2.45 9.45 14.59
CA TRP A 201 1.14 9.68 13.97
C TRP A 201 0.82 11.17 13.87
N ASP A 202 1.31 11.99 14.81
CA ASP A 202 1.17 13.46 14.79
C ASP A 202 2.30 14.20 14.02
N ALA A 203 3.19 13.46 13.35
CA ALA A 203 4.41 14.03 12.75
C ALA A 203 4.11 15.12 11.71
N SER A 204 3.04 15.01 10.92
CA SER A 204 2.66 16.03 9.93
C SER A 204 2.37 17.39 10.59
N LYS A 205 1.59 17.41 11.67
CA LYS A 205 1.32 18.63 12.43
C LYS A 205 2.57 19.19 13.10
N MET A 206 3.44 18.32 13.62
CA MET A 206 4.71 18.74 14.22
C MET A 206 5.67 19.35 13.20
N ILE A 207 5.78 18.75 12.01
CA ILE A 207 6.57 19.29 10.89
C ILE A 207 6.00 20.63 10.42
N TYR A 208 4.68 20.75 10.30
CA TYR A 208 4.02 21.99 9.91
C TYR A 208 4.40 23.14 10.87
N ARG A 209 4.24 22.92 12.17
CA ARG A 209 4.56 23.93 13.20
C ARG A 209 6.01 24.38 13.18
N ASN A 210 6.96 23.48 12.94
CA ASN A 210 8.38 23.77 13.06
C ASN A 210 8.99 24.36 11.78
N ASP A 211 8.48 23.97 10.60
CA ASP A 211 9.21 24.19 9.35
C ASP A 211 8.43 24.90 8.24
N SER A 212 7.09 24.97 8.29
CA SER A 212 6.35 25.63 7.20
C SER A 212 6.34 27.14 7.39
N LYS A 213 7.45 27.79 7.01
CA LYS A 213 7.58 29.26 6.98
C LYS A 213 6.67 29.89 5.92
N SER A 214 6.26 29.12 4.91
CA SER A 214 5.32 29.54 3.88
C SER A 214 4.49 28.37 3.31
N LEU A 215 3.37 28.70 2.65
CA LEU A 215 2.52 27.75 1.91
C LEU A 215 3.25 27.11 0.71
N GLY A 216 4.27 27.79 0.17
CA GLY A 216 5.13 27.25 -0.90
C GLY A 216 6.02 26.12 -0.38
N ASP A 217 6.66 26.33 0.77
CA ASP A 217 7.52 25.32 1.39
C ASP A 217 6.75 24.07 1.83
N ALA A 218 5.46 24.24 2.17
CA ALA A 218 4.58 23.14 2.55
C ALA A 218 4.36 22.11 1.42
N LYS A 219 4.64 22.47 0.16
CA LYS A 219 4.56 21.53 -0.97
C LYS A 219 5.83 20.70 -1.16
N ASN A 220 6.93 21.01 -0.48
CA ASN A 220 8.16 20.23 -0.61
C ASN A 220 7.97 18.81 -0.08
N SER A 221 8.76 17.88 -0.60
CA SER A 221 8.75 16.48 -0.16
C SER A 221 8.89 16.35 1.35
N LEU A 222 7.96 15.64 1.98
CA LEU A 222 7.97 15.36 3.41
C LEU A 222 8.84 14.18 3.79
N MET A 223 9.21 13.32 2.83
CA MET A 223 9.89 12.05 3.12
C MET A 223 11.19 12.27 3.91
N PRO A 224 12.14 13.14 3.51
CA PRO A 224 13.38 13.33 4.28
C PRO A 224 13.16 13.79 5.73
N LYS A 225 12.07 14.54 5.98
CA LYS A 225 11.71 14.98 7.34
C LYS A 225 11.10 13.84 8.15
N MET A 226 10.26 13.04 7.50
CA MET A 226 9.70 11.83 8.10
C MET A 226 10.79 10.83 8.45
N ASP A 227 11.78 10.63 7.57
CA ASP A 227 12.95 9.78 7.79
C ASP A 227 13.67 10.20 9.07
N ALA A 228 13.97 11.49 9.21
CA ALA A 228 14.61 12.05 10.40
C ALA A 228 13.75 11.91 11.67
N TYR A 229 12.44 12.08 11.56
CA TYR A 229 11.51 11.97 12.68
C TYR A 229 11.43 10.53 13.20
N ILE A 230 11.32 9.56 12.29
CA ILE A 230 11.30 8.14 12.62
C ILE A 230 12.66 7.70 13.16
N ALA A 231 13.77 8.08 12.50
CA ALA A 231 15.12 7.74 12.94
C ALA A 231 15.34 8.15 14.40
N LYS A 232 15.01 9.41 14.73
CA LYS A 232 15.07 9.92 16.10
C LYS A 232 14.18 9.12 17.05
N LYS A 233 12.96 8.77 16.63
CA LYS A 233 11.99 8.06 17.48
C LYS A 233 12.45 6.63 17.81
N ILE A 234 13.09 5.96 16.86
CA ILE A 234 13.54 4.56 17.01
C ILE A 234 14.99 4.47 17.51
N GLY A 235 15.65 5.60 17.75
CA GLY A 235 16.99 5.67 18.34
C GLY A 235 18.14 5.42 17.37
N ILE A 236 17.93 5.59 16.06
CA ILE A 236 18.99 5.52 15.04
C ILE A 236 19.31 6.90 14.48
N ASP A 237 20.50 7.05 13.89
CA ASP A 237 20.85 8.28 13.19
C ASP A 237 20.32 8.32 11.75
N THR A 238 20.40 9.50 11.13
CA THR A 238 19.90 9.71 9.76
C THR A 238 20.71 8.95 8.71
N ASN A 239 21.99 8.65 8.96
CA ASN A 239 22.80 7.86 8.03
C ASN A 239 22.38 6.39 8.06
N GLU A 240 22.11 5.84 9.24
CA GLU A 240 21.59 4.49 9.42
C GLU A 240 20.22 4.34 8.77
N MET A 241 19.31 5.31 8.95
CA MET A 241 18.03 5.35 8.24
C MET A 241 18.22 5.36 6.71
N ASN A 242 19.13 6.20 6.20
CA ASN A 242 19.44 6.24 4.76
C ASN A 242 20.00 4.91 4.24
N ILE A 243 20.83 4.22 5.02
CA ILE A 243 21.34 2.88 4.68
C ILE A 243 20.17 1.90 4.53
N GLU A 244 19.22 1.90 5.46
CA GLU A 244 18.08 1.00 5.44
C GLU A 244 17.10 1.30 4.30
N ILE A 245 16.83 2.57 4.01
CA ILE A 245 16.05 2.97 2.83
C ILE A 245 16.75 2.55 1.52
N ASN A 246 18.08 2.67 1.45
CA ASN A 246 18.84 2.22 0.28
C ASN A 246 18.81 0.70 0.10
N LYS A 247 18.83 -0.09 1.18
CA LYS A 247 18.61 -1.55 1.10
C LYS A 247 17.23 -1.87 0.52
N CYS A 248 16.18 -1.15 0.95
CA CYS A 248 14.84 -1.31 0.37
C CYS A 248 14.85 -0.98 -1.14
N LYS A 249 15.55 0.08 -1.53
CA LYS A 249 15.71 0.46 -2.96
C LYS A 249 16.38 -0.64 -3.78
N GLU A 250 17.41 -1.31 -3.26
CA GLU A 250 18.08 -2.40 -3.95
C GLU A 250 17.14 -3.59 -4.22
N GLU A 251 16.29 -3.94 -3.27
CA GLU A 251 15.26 -4.97 -3.48
C GLU A 251 14.23 -4.55 -4.54
N ILE A 252 13.82 -3.29 -4.54
CA ILE A 252 12.92 -2.75 -5.57
C ILE A 252 13.55 -2.82 -6.96
N LEU A 253 14.87 -2.59 -7.08
CA LEU A 253 15.58 -2.74 -8.35
C LEU A 253 15.56 -4.20 -8.84
N LYS A 254 15.69 -5.18 -7.93
CA LYS A 254 15.53 -6.61 -8.28
C LYS A 254 14.10 -6.89 -8.74
N ARG A 255 13.10 -6.39 -8.02
CA ARG A 255 11.68 -6.50 -8.40
C ARG A 255 11.39 -5.87 -9.76
N GLY A 256 12.05 -4.75 -10.07
CA GLY A 256 11.99 -4.10 -11.38
C GLY A 256 12.44 -5.01 -12.51
N LYS A 257 13.57 -5.72 -12.34
CA LYS A 257 14.05 -6.69 -13.34
C LYS A 257 13.04 -7.81 -13.59
N LEU A 258 12.45 -8.36 -12.52
CA LEU A 258 11.41 -9.39 -12.62
C LEU A 258 10.16 -8.88 -13.35
N GLY A 259 9.72 -7.66 -13.05
CA GLY A 259 8.59 -7.03 -13.75
C GLY A 259 8.86 -6.78 -15.23
N THR A 260 10.07 -6.34 -15.59
CA THR A 260 10.49 -6.18 -16.99
C THR A 260 10.53 -7.53 -17.70
N GLN A 261 11.08 -8.57 -17.07
CA GLN A 261 11.13 -9.91 -17.66
C GLN A 261 9.73 -10.44 -17.96
N TYR A 262 8.80 -10.31 -17.01
CA TYR A 262 7.40 -10.71 -17.23
C TYR A 262 6.79 -10.07 -18.48
N TRP A 263 7.04 -8.77 -18.70
CA TRP A 263 6.52 -8.08 -19.88
C TRP A 263 7.21 -8.52 -21.17
N ASN A 264 8.51 -8.79 -21.15
CA ASN A 264 9.22 -9.36 -22.30
C ASN A 264 8.62 -10.72 -22.69
N ASP A 265 8.44 -11.61 -21.71
CA ASP A 265 7.84 -12.93 -21.93
C ASP A 265 6.41 -12.82 -22.48
N TYR A 266 5.64 -11.83 -21.99
CA TYR A 266 4.28 -11.57 -22.48
C TYR A 266 4.26 -11.06 -23.93
N ILE A 267 5.22 -10.21 -24.31
CA ILE A 267 5.39 -9.75 -25.70
C ILE A 267 5.75 -10.94 -26.60
N ASP A 268 6.71 -11.76 -26.19
CA ASP A 268 7.14 -12.94 -26.97
C ASP A 268 5.99 -13.92 -27.16
N LYS A 269 5.17 -14.12 -26.11
CA LYS A 269 3.94 -14.92 -26.20
C LYS A 269 2.96 -14.36 -27.22
N ILE A 270 2.70 -13.05 -27.22
CA ILE A 270 1.79 -12.41 -28.19
C ILE A 270 2.33 -12.55 -29.62
N ASN A 271 3.63 -12.43 -29.82
CA ASN A 271 4.25 -12.58 -31.15
C ASN A 271 4.11 -14.00 -31.74
N GLN A 272 3.80 -15.00 -30.90
CA GLN A 272 3.56 -16.38 -31.33
C GLN A 272 2.09 -16.68 -31.64
N TYR A 273 1.16 -15.74 -31.40
CA TYR A 273 -0.26 -15.97 -31.67
C TYR A 273 -0.54 -16.04 -33.16
N ASP A 274 -1.42 -16.97 -33.55
CA ASP A 274 -2.07 -16.90 -34.84
C ASP A 274 -3.08 -15.73 -34.88
N ARG A 275 -3.58 -15.45 -36.07
CA ARG A 275 -4.52 -14.34 -36.30
C ARG A 275 -5.77 -14.46 -35.42
N GLU A 276 -6.32 -15.65 -35.24
CA GLU A 276 -7.57 -15.85 -34.50
C GLU A 276 -7.37 -15.62 -33.01
N THR A 277 -6.32 -16.21 -32.44
CA THR A 277 -5.91 -16.05 -31.05
C THR A 277 -5.62 -14.58 -30.73
N ALA A 278 -4.91 -13.87 -31.62
CA ALA A 278 -4.63 -12.44 -31.45
C ALA A 278 -5.93 -11.60 -31.43
N ILE A 279 -6.90 -11.89 -32.30
CA ILE A 279 -8.20 -11.19 -32.33
C ILE A 279 -8.97 -11.45 -31.03
N ILE A 280 -9.04 -12.71 -30.56
CA ILE A 280 -9.72 -13.07 -29.32
C ILE A 280 -9.09 -12.33 -28.13
N GLU A 281 -7.76 -12.32 -28.04
CA GLU A 281 -7.05 -11.66 -26.95
C GLU A 281 -7.26 -10.14 -26.99
N LEU A 282 -7.27 -9.51 -28.17
CA LEU A 282 -7.56 -8.08 -28.32
C LEU A 282 -8.97 -7.72 -27.86
N ILE A 283 -9.97 -8.54 -28.19
CA ILE A 283 -11.36 -8.33 -27.74
C ILE A 283 -11.44 -8.40 -26.22
N LYS A 284 -10.74 -9.37 -25.62
CA LYS A 284 -10.68 -9.59 -24.17
C LYS A 284 -9.96 -8.44 -23.44
N ILE A 285 -8.74 -8.11 -23.83
CA ILE A 285 -7.94 -7.02 -23.21
C ILE A 285 -8.67 -5.68 -23.35
N GLY A 286 -9.30 -5.43 -24.50
CA GLY A 286 -10.11 -4.23 -24.73
C GLY A 286 -11.40 -4.18 -23.90
N LYS A 287 -11.82 -5.29 -23.28
CA LYS A 287 -13.10 -5.46 -22.58
C LYS A 287 -14.28 -4.97 -23.44
N LEU A 288 -14.24 -5.28 -24.73
CA LEU A 288 -15.13 -4.67 -25.72
C LEU A 288 -16.60 -5.09 -25.52
N ASN A 289 -16.83 -6.34 -25.13
CA ASN A 289 -18.17 -6.86 -24.86
C ASN A 289 -18.76 -6.25 -23.57
N GLU A 290 -17.94 -6.07 -22.53
CA GLU A 290 -18.35 -5.44 -21.27
C GLU A 290 -18.74 -3.98 -21.48
N LYS A 291 -17.96 -3.25 -22.29
CA LYS A 291 -18.29 -1.86 -22.65
C LYS A 291 -19.63 -1.78 -23.38
N ARG A 292 -19.87 -2.63 -24.38
CA ARG A 292 -21.16 -2.69 -25.10
C ARG A 292 -22.30 -2.98 -24.13
N ASN A 293 -22.17 -4.01 -23.30
CA ASN A 293 -23.20 -4.41 -22.35
C ASN A 293 -23.51 -3.32 -21.31
N ALA A 294 -22.49 -2.58 -20.85
CA ALA A 294 -22.68 -1.47 -19.91
C ALA A 294 -23.52 -0.34 -20.53
N ILE A 295 -23.25 0.02 -21.79
CA ILE A 295 -24.02 1.03 -22.54
C ILE A 295 -25.47 0.56 -22.71
N GLU A 296 -25.68 -0.68 -23.18
CA GLU A 296 -27.03 -1.22 -23.37
C GLU A 296 -27.82 -1.24 -22.06
N LYS A 297 -27.20 -1.62 -20.94
CA LYS A 297 -27.84 -1.62 -19.62
C LYS A 297 -28.23 -0.21 -19.19
N TYR A 298 -27.36 0.77 -19.40
CA TYR A 298 -27.63 2.17 -19.07
C TYR A 298 -28.77 2.74 -19.90
N VAL A 299 -28.74 2.59 -21.23
CA VAL A 299 -29.81 3.05 -22.11
C VAL A 299 -31.16 2.41 -21.74
N LYS A 300 -31.18 1.10 -21.49
CA LYS A 300 -32.39 0.41 -21.02
C LYS A 300 -32.92 0.95 -19.69
N SER A 301 -32.05 1.42 -18.80
CA SER A 301 -32.47 1.99 -17.51
C SER A 301 -33.15 3.35 -17.62
N LEU A 302 -32.94 4.07 -18.73
CA LEU A 302 -33.55 5.39 -18.97
C LEU A 302 -34.92 5.32 -19.66
N ILE A 303 -35.27 4.16 -20.22
CA ILE A 303 -36.56 3.93 -20.91
C ILE A 303 -37.63 3.43 -19.92
N LYS A 304 -37.24 3.11 -18.68
CA LYS A 304 -38.15 2.84 -17.56
C LYS A 304 -38.49 4.11 -16.81
#